data_AF-A0A9E5LX72-F1
#
_entry.id   AF-A0A9E5LX72-F1
#
_cell.length_a   1.000
_cell.length_b   1.000
_cell.length_c   1.000
_cell.angle_alpha   90.00
_cell.angle_beta   90.00
_cell.angle_gamma   90.00
#
_symmetry.space_group_name_H-M   'P 1'
#
loop_
_entity.id
_entity.type
_entity.pdbx_description
1 polymer ?
#
loop_
_entity_poly.entity_id
_entity_poly.type
_entity_poly.pdbx_seq_one_letter_code
_entity_poly.pdbx_strand_id
1 'polypeptide(L)'
;MFLTHLALTDFRSYSSLELPISRGTHIFLGENGEGKTNIIEAVMFLALLSSHRTSTTAPLIKLGKERAYVRAKLEEENRSLSIEIEINNGRANRVKLNQNPVRSQREIAGLVKAICFSPEDLDLVRGDPSERRTFLDHLITQKNPRLSAVIADYERALKQRNSLLKARAPQSTLEPWDNHLINFGSEVLAARLSMIDSLTPHLQDSYNSISTKKKISLSYKSSIDGASTNPTANKECFTESLNKVKNQERERGLSLVGPHRDDLLLNLGEQPVKGYASHGESWSVALSLRLASF
;
A
#
# COMPACT_ATOMS: atom_id res chain seq x y z
N MET A 1 -14.30 13.65 -5.89
CA MET A 1 -15.31 12.90 -5.11
C MET A 1 -15.15 13.16 -3.62
N PHE A 2 -16.25 13.41 -2.92
CA PHE A 2 -16.32 13.72 -1.49
C PHE A 2 -17.16 12.66 -0.76
N LEU A 3 -16.70 12.16 0.38
CA LEU A 3 -17.43 11.19 1.20
C LEU A 3 -18.58 11.89 1.95
N THR A 4 -19.82 11.61 1.58
CA THR A 4 -21.01 12.22 2.20
C THR A 4 -21.64 11.34 3.27
N HIS A 5 -21.35 10.04 3.24
CA HIS A 5 -21.93 9.10 4.20
C HIS A 5 -21.03 7.89 4.40
N LEU A 6 -20.87 7.45 5.63
CA LEU A 6 -20.23 6.19 6.02
C LEU A 6 -21.21 5.38 6.86
N ALA A 7 -21.44 4.12 6.50
CA ALA A 7 -22.22 3.20 7.30
C ALA A 7 -21.44 1.91 7.58
N LEU A 8 -21.47 1.47 8.83
CA LEU A 8 -20.79 0.26 9.29
C LEU A 8 -21.80 -0.73 9.85
N THR A 9 -21.58 -2.01 9.61
CA THR A 9 -22.34 -3.10 10.25
C THR A 9 -21.37 -4.18 10.66
N ASP A 10 -21.37 -4.54 11.95
CA ASP A 10 -20.47 -5.56 12.51
C ASP A 10 -18.98 -5.35 12.17
N PHE A 11 -18.53 -4.09 12.03
CA PHE A 11 -17.15 -3.74 11.72
C PHE A 11 -16.40 -3.32 12.98
N ARG A 12 -15.30 -4.01 13.32
CA ARG A 12 -14.49 -3.77 14.52
C ARG A 12 -15.37 -3.69 15.78
N SER A 13 -15.40 -2.54 16.46
CA SER A 13 -16.22 -2.31 17.65
C SER A 13 -17.69 -2.02 17.32
N TYR A 14 -18.03 -1.58 16.10
CA TYR A 14 -19.37 -1.13 15.74
C TYR A 14 -20.29 -2.30 15.38
N SER A 15 -21.41 -2.43 16.09
CA SER A 15 -22.53 -3.29 15.64
C SER A 15 -23.27 -2.61 14.48
N SER A 16 -23.52 -1.31 14.61
CA SER A 16 -24.08 -0.45 13.56
C SER A 16 -23.55 0.97 13.75
N LEU A 17 -23.28 1.66 12.65
CA LEU A 17 -22.99 3.10 12.60
C LEU A 17 -23.61 3.65 11.32
N GLU A 18 -24.29 4.79 11.42
CA GLU A 18 -24.74 5.60 10.29
C GLU A 18 -24.19 7.01 10.51
N LEU A 19 -23.25 7.43 9.66
CA LEU A 19 -22.50 8.67 9.84
C LEU A 19 -22.62 9.56 8.58
N PRO A 20 -23.50 10.57 8.60
CA PRO A 20 -23.50 11.61 7.58
C PRO A 20 -22.26 12.50 7.76
N ILE A 21 -21.63 12.88 6.65
CA ILE A 21 -20.39 13.66 6.62
C ILE A 21 -20.59 14.88 5.71
N SER A 22 -20.41 16.06 6.27
CA SER A 22 -20.44 17.34 5.55
C SER A 22 -19.02 17.80 5.19
N ARG A 23 -18.89 18.75 4.26
CA ARG A 23 -17.56 19.30 3.93
C ARG A 23 -16.98 20.04 5.14
N GLY A 24 -15.68 19.88 5.37
CA GLY A 24 -14.96 20.55 6.45
C GLY A 24 -14.33 19.59 7.44
N THR A 25 -13.99 20.11 8.61
CA THR A 25 -13.30 19.36 9.67
C THR A 25 -14.31 18.67 10.58
N HIS A 26 -14.10 17.37 10.81
CA HIS A 26 -14.86 16.58 11.75
C HIS A 26 -13.97 16.15 12.92
N ILE A 27 -14.50 16.27 14.14
CA ILE A 27 -13.80 15.87 15.36
C ILE A 27 -14.61 14.76 16.03
N PHE A 28 -14.03 13.56 16.13
CA PHE A 28 -14.62 12.44 16.84
C PHE A 28 -14.10 12.42 18.28
N LEU A 29 -14.98 12.66 19.25
CA LEU A 29 -14.66 12.66 20.68
C LEU A 29 -15.24 11.41 21.35
N GLY A 30 -14.55 10.92 22.37
CA GLY A 30 -14.95 9.74 23.13
C GLY A 30 -13.77 9.14 23.87
N GLU A 31 -14.04 8.19 24.77
CA GLU A 31 -13.01 7.51 25.54
C GLU A 31 -12.12 6.60 24.67
N ASN A 32 -10.98 6.19 25.20
CA ASN A 32 -10.11 5.23 24.53
C ASN A 32 -10.81 3.87 24.43
N GLY A 33 -10.81 3.28 23.23
CA GLY A 33 -11.50 2.01 22.97
C GLY A 33 -12.88 2.13 22.31
N GLU A 34 -13.49 3.32 22.30
CA GLU A 34 -14.83 3.57 21.73
C GLU A 34 -14.94 3.45 20.19
N GLY A 35 -13.82 3.22 19.50
CA GLY A 35 -13.82 2.96 18.06
C GLY A 35 -13.61 4.18 17.16
N LYS A 36 -13.19 5.33 17.70
CA LYS A 36 -12.79 6.52 16.91
C LYS A 36 -11.86 6.16 15.74
N THR A 37 -10.80 5.40 16.02
CA THR A 37 -9.85 4.93 15.01
C THR A 37 -10.47 3.94 14.02
N ASN A 38 -11.51 3.19 14.41
CA ASN A 38 -12.19 2.25 13.52
C ASN A 38 -12.97 2.98 12.42
N ILE A 39 -13.45 4.21 12.66
CA ILE A 39 -14.06 5.06 11.62
C ILE A 39 -13.01 5.38 10.54
N ILE A 40 -11.83 5.84 10.97
CA ILE A 40 -10.71 6.16 10.06
C ILE A 40 -10.25 4.91 9.31
N GLU A 41 -10.15 3.78 10.02
CA GLU A 41 -9.79 2.50 9.42
C GLU A 41 -10.78 2.05 8.34
N ALA A 42 -12.09 2.26 8.56
CA ALA A 42 -13.09 1.93 7.56
C ALA A 42 -12.93 2.75 6.27
N VAL A 43 -12.68 4.06 6.41
CA VAL A 43 -12.43 4.95 5.26
C VAL A 43 -11.14 4.55 4.53
N MET A 44 -10.06 4.30 5.27
CA MET A 44 -8.80 3.85 4.68
C MET A 44 -8.91 2.49 4.02
N PHE A 45 -9.71 1.56 4.57
CA PHE A 45 -9.95 0.26 3.98
C PHE A 45 -10.70 0.37 2.64
N LEU A 46 -11.65 1.31 2.51
CA LEU A 46 -12.29 1.61 1.22
C LEU A 46 -11.28 2.18 0.20
N ALA A 47 -10.32 2.98 0.65
CA ALA A 47 -9.34 3.63 -0.21
C ALA A 47 -8.23 2.68 -0.69
N LEU A 48 -7.79 1.79 0.20
CA LEU A 48 -6.58 0.97 0.00
C LEU A 48 -6.86 -0.53 -0.15
N LEU A 49 -8.07 -1.00 0.18
CA LEU A 49 -8.43 -2.43 0.29
C LEU A 49 -7.55 -3.22 1.29
N SER A 50 -6.85 -2.50 2.16
CA SER A 50 -5.96 -3.02 3.19
C SER A 50 -6.18 -2.24 4.49
N SER A 51 -5.91 -2.89 5.62
CA SER A 51 -5.89 -2.21 6.91
C SER A 51 -4.48 -1.74 7.23
N HIS A 52 -4.37 -0.53 7.78
CA HIS A 52 -3.11 0.00 8.33
C HIS A 52 -2.74 -0.62 9.69
N ARG A 53 -3.62 -1.42 10.30
CA ARG A 53 -3.46 -2.00 11.65
C ARG A 53 -3.34 -3.51 11.66
N THR A 54 -3.72 -4.19 10.56
CA THR A 54 -3.69 -5.64 10.48
C THR A 54 -3.45 -6.13 9.06
N SER A 55 -2.71 -7.23 8.93
CA SER A 55 -2.41 -7.90 7.67
C SER A 55 -3.54 -8.77 7.13
N THR A 56 -4.60 -9.00 7.91
CA THR A 56 -5.75 -9.85 7.51
C THR A 56 -7.06 -9.12 7.73
N THR A 57 -8.11 -9.56 7.03
CA THR A 57 -9.43 -8.93 7.13
C THR A 57 -10.27 -9.48 8.28
N ALA A 58 -9.95 -10.66 8.84
CA ALA A 58 -10.72 -11.26 9.92
C ALA A 58 -10.82 -10.37 11.18
N PRO A 59 -9.75 -9.68 11.63
CA PRO A 59 -9.85 -8.75 12.75
C PRO A 59 -10.70 -7.51 12.50
N LEU A 60 -11.08 -7.23 11.24
CA LEU A 60 -12.01 -6.14 10.89
C LEU A 60 -13.47 -6.53 11.17
N ILE A 61 -13.75 -7.82 11.34
CA ILE A 61 -15.08 -8.34 11.65
C ILE A 61 -15.27 -8.31 13.17
N LYS A 62 -16.42 -7.80 13.62
CA LYS A 62 -16.78 -7.78 15.04
C LYS A 62 -16.78 -9.19 15.62
N LEU A 63 -16.27 -9.33 16.84
CA LEU A 63 -16.17 -10.62 17.52
C LEU A 63 -17.53 -11.34 17.55
N GLY A 64 -17.52 -12.64 17.22
CA GLY A 64 -18.72 -13.48 17.15
C GLY A 64 -19.55 -13.31 15.88
N LYS A 65 -19.10 -12.51 14.90
CA LYS A 65 -19.77 -12.34 13.60
C LYS A 65 -18.99 -13.04 12.49
N GLU A 66 -19.73 -13.46 11.46
CA GLU A 66 -19.13 -14.12 10.29
C GLU A 66 -18.70 -13.14 9.19
N ARG A 67 -19.27 -11.93 9.20
CA ARG A 67 -19.06 -10.90 8.18
C ARG A 67 -19.26 -9.51 8.75
N ALA A 68 -18.70 -8.52 8.06
CA ALA A 68 -18.87 -7.10 8.33
C ALA A 68 -19.18 -6.34 7.03
N TYR A 69 -19.80 -5.17 7.15
CA TYR A 69 -20.05 -4.28 6.03
C TYR A 69 -19.45 -2.90 6.27
N VAL A 70 -18.77 -2.39 5.25
CA VAL A 70 -18.36 -1.00 5.15
C VAL A 70 -19.04 -0.42 3.91
N ARG A 71 -19.89 0.59 4.10
CA ARG A 71 -20.62 1.27 3.04
C ARG A 71 -20.28 2.74 3.01
N ALA A 72 -20.14 3.29 1.82
CA ALA A 72 -19.89 4.71 1.62
C ALA A 72 -20.76 5.28 0.50
N LYS A 73 -21.14 6.55 0.64
CA LYS A 73 -21.64 7.37 -0.47
C LYS A 73 -20.62 8.45 -0.79
N LEU A 74 -20.28 8.55 -2.06
CA LEU A 74 -19.39 9.57 -2.60
C LEU A 74 -20.17 10.47 -3.55
N GLU A 75 -19.89 11.77 -3.50
CA GLU A 75 -20.48 12.77 -4.38
C GLU A 75 -19.41 13.61 -5.09
N GLU A 76 -19.60 13.88 -6.37
CA GLU A 76 -18.80 14.81 -7.16
C GLU A 76 -19.71 15.52 -8.17
N GLU A 77 -19.91 16.83 -7.96
CA GLU A 77 -20.78 17.68 -8.77
C GLU A 77 -22.18 17.05 -9.00
N ASN A 78 -22.37 16.35 -10.11
CA ASN A 78 -23.63 15.71 -10.51
C ASN A 78 -23.60 14.18 -10.48
N ARG A 79 -22.56 13.57 -9.90
CA ARG A 79 -22.42 12.11 -9.80
C ARG A 79 -22.45 11.69 -8.34
N SER A 80 -23.33 10.74 -8.03
CA SER A 80 -23.30 9.99 -6.78
C SER A 80 -22.87 8.56 -7.05
N LEU A 81 -22.07 8.03 -6.14
CA LEU A 81 -21.58 6.66 -6.17
C LEU A 81 -21.76 6.05 -4.79
N SER A 82 -22.41 4.89 -4.73
CA SER A 82 -22.47 4.09 -3.50
C SER A 82 -21.56 2.87 -3.62
N ILE A 83 -20.76 2.66 -2.58
CA ILE A 83 -19.83 1.55 -2.44
C ILE A 83 -20.29 0.71 -1.24
N GLU A 84 -20.35 -0.60 -1.39
CA GLU A 84 -20.52 -1.55 -0.29
C GLU A 84 -19.44 -2.62 -0.40
N ILE A 85 -18.65 -2.80 0.67
CA ILE A 85 -17.77 -3.96 0.83
C ILE A 85 -18.33 -4.87 1.93
N GLU A 86 -18.60 -6.13 1.58
CA GLU A 86 -18.86 -7.23 2.51
C GLU A 86 -17.55 -7.94 2.81
N ILE A 87 -17.03 -7.76 4.02
CA ILE A 87 -15.83 -8.42 4.51
C ILE A 87 -16.23 -9.77 5.09
N ASN A 88 -15.67 -10.86 4.55
CA ASN A 88 -16.05 -12.22 4.93
C ASN A 88 -14.94 -12.91 5.72
N ASN A 89 -15.30 -13.66 6.76
CA ASN A 89 -14.35 -14.51 7.47
C ASN A 89 -14.08 -15.79 6.65
N GLY A 90 -12.81 -16.07 6.34
CA GLY A 90 -12.41 -17.28 5.61
C GLY A 90 -12.88 -17.38 4.15
N ARG A 91 -13.52 -16.34 3.60
CA ARG A 91 -13.96 -16.26 2.19
C ARG A 91 -13.51 -14.93 1.58
N ALA A 92 -13.53 -14.85 0.26
CA ALA A 92 -13.23 -13.59 -0.43
C ALA A 92 -14.26 -12.51 -0.09
N ASN A 93 -13.82 -11.27 0.12
CA ASN A 93 -14.74 -10.13 0.28
C ASN A 93 -15.49 -9.88 -1.03
N ARG A 94 -16.71 -9.36 -0.91
CA ARG A 94 -17.57 -9.02 -2.05
C ARG A 94 -17.80 -7.52 -2.08
N VAL A 95 -17.98 -6.97 -3.27
CA VAL A 95 -18.17 -5.53 -3.44
C VAL A 95 -19.37 -5.28 -4.33
N LYS A 96 -20.10 -4.20 -4.03
CA LYS A 96 -21.13 -3.65 -4.89
C LYS A 96 -20.87 -2.17 -5.16
N LEU A 97 -21.11 -1.77 -6.41
CA LEU A 97 -21.15 -0.39 -6.85
C LEU A 97 -22.56 -0.06 -7.30
N ASN A 98 -23.18 0.97 -6.71
CA ASN A 98 -24.58 1.32 -6.99
C ASN A 98 -25.50 0.11 -6.87
N GLN A 99 -25.32 -0.66 -5.81
CA GLN A 99 -26.03 -1.90 -5.49
C GLN A 99 -25.77 -3.09 -6.46
N ASN A 100 -25.02 -2.88 -7.54
CA ASN A 100 -24.66 -3.93 -8.48
C ASN A 100 -23.37 -4.63 -8.03
N PRO A 101 -23.34 -5.97 -7.95
CA PRO A 101 -22.11 -6.71 -7.63
C PRO A 101 -21.06 -6.51 -8.71
N VAL A 102 -19.81 -6.34 -8.29
CA VAL A 102 -18.64 -6.24 -9.19
C VAL A 102 -17.84 -7.55 -9.18
N ARG A 103 -17.02 -7.77 -10.21
CA ARG A 103 -16.25 -9.02 -10.37
C ARG A 103 -15.04 -9.06 -9.44
N SER A 104 -14.50 -7.91 -9.10
CA SER A 104 -13.30 -7.80 -8.26
C SER A 104 -13.39 -6.63 -7.29
N GLN A 105 -12.85 -6.81 -6.08
CA GLN A 105 -12.65 -5.71 -5.12
C GLN A 105 -11.80 -4.59 -5.71
N ARG A 106 -10.91 -4.90 -6.67
CA ARG A 106 -10.04 -3.91 -7.31
C ARG A 106 -10.80 -2.85 -8.10
N GLU A 107 -12.06 -3.10 -8.46
CA GLU A 107 -12.88 -2.13 -9.19
C GLU A 107 -13.18 -0.86 -8.38
N ILE A 108 -12.96 -0.89 -7.06
CA ILE A 108 -13.10 0.30 -6.21
C ILE A 108 -11.78 0.99 -5.86
N ALA A 109 -10.64 0.44 -6.30
CA ALA A 109 -9.34 1.06 -6.09
C ALA A 109 -9.32 2.48 -6.71
N GLY A 110 -8.96 3.47 -5.90
CA GLY A 110 -8.89 4.87 -6.31
C GLY A 110 -10.24 5.60 -6.45
N LEU A 111 -11.37 4.95 -6.18
CA LEU A 111 -12.67 5.64 -6.08
C LEU A 111 -12.75 6.47 -4.80
N VAL A 112 -12.31 5.89 -3.67
CA VAL A 112 -12.05 6.62 -2.44
C VAL A 112 -10.57 6.98 -2.42
N LYS A 113 -10.27 8.28 -2.33
CA LYS A 113 -8.91 8.78 -2.11
C LYS A 113 -8.83 9.31 -0.70
N ALA A 114 -7.91 8.76 0.08
CA ALA A 114 -7.76 9.10 1.49
C ALA A 114 -6.31 8.93 1.91
N ILE A 115 -5.87 9.83 2.78
CA ILE A 115 -4.58 9.79 3.43
C ILE A 115 -4.86 9.81 4.92
N CYS A 116 -4.15 8.95 5.65
CA CYS A 116 -4.21 8.89 7.09
C CYS A 116 -2.83 9.22 7.63
N PHE A 117 -2.79 10.12 8.61
CA PHE A 117 -1.64 10.30 9.48
C PHE A 117 -1.97 9.65 10.82
N SER A 118 -1.12 8.75 11.28
CA SER A 118 -1.36 7.89 12.44
C SER A 118 -0.06 7.62 13.23
N PRO A 119 -0.15 7.22 14.51
CA PRO A 119 1.01 6.77 15.28
C PRO A 119 1.87 5.71 14.60
N GLU A 120 1.24 4.82 13.83
CA GLU A 120 1.88 3.76 13.06
C GLU A 120 2.77 4.29 11.93
N ASP A 121 2.67 5.57 11.54
CA ASP A 121 3.55 6.17 10.52
C ASP A 121 5.00 6.31 10.98
N LEU A 122 5.31 6.11 12.27
CA LEU A 122 6.69 5.93 12.70
C LEU A 122 7.32 4.68 12.10
N ASP A 123 6.55 3.63 11.82
CA ASP A 123 7.04 2.39 11.22
C ASP A 123 7.42 2.60 9.75
N LEU A 124 6.78 3.55 9.05
CA LEU A 124 7.21 3.98 7.72
C LEU A 124 8.66 4.48 7.74
N VAL A 125 9.05 5.15 8.83
CA VAL A 125 10.35 5.81 8.96
C VAL A 125 11.40 4.90 9.60
N ARG A 126 11.03 4.19 10.66
CA ARG A 126 11.94 3.39 11.51
C ARG A 126 11.81 1.89 11.29
N GLY A 127 10.68 1.45 10.75
CA GLY A 127 10.37 0.05 10.52
C GLY A 127 11.10 -0.54 9.32
N ASP A 128 10.57 -1.65 8.86
CA ASP A 128 11.22 -2.47 7.85
C ASP A 128 10.95 -1.99 6.42
N PRO A 129 11.77 -2.42 5.44
CA PRO A 129 11.55 -2.10 4.04
C PRO A 129 10.14 -2.43 3.53
N SER A 130 9.44 -3.39 4.16
CA SER A 130 8.04 -3.71 3.85
C SER A 130 7.12 -2.52 4.02
N GLU A 131 7.25 -1.75 5.10
CA GLU A 131 6.37 -0.61 5.37
C GLU A 131 6.50 0.48 4.32
N ARG A 132 7.75 0.75 3.90
CA ARG A 132 8.04 1.72 2.86
C ARG A 132 7.59 1.28 1.47
N ARG A 133 7.73 -0.01 1.16
CA ARG A 133 7.19 -0.58 -0.09
C ARG A 133 5.66 -0.51 -0.11
N THR A 134 5.00 -0.89 0.97
CA THR A 134 3.54 -0.80 1.12
C THR A 134 3.07 0.64 0.96
N PHE A 135 3.77 1.60 1.57
CA PHE A 135 3.48 3.03 1.39
C PHE A 135 3.57 3.46 -0.08
N LEU A 136 4.66 3.12 -0.79
CA LEU A 136 4.79 3.43 -2.21
C LEU A 136 3.68 2.76 -3.04
N ASP A 137 3.41 1.49 -2.81
CA ASP A 137 2.40 0.71 -3.54
C ASP A 137 0.98 1.29 -3.33
N HIS A 138 0.68 1.77 -2.12
CA HIS A 138 -0.56 2.50 -1.83
C HIS A 138 -0.65 3.82 -2.61
N LEU A 139 0.41 4.63 -2.63
CA LEU A 139 0.41 5.89 -3.41
C LEU A 139 0.25 5.61 -4.91
N ILE A 140 0.96 4.60 -5.41
CA ILE A 140 0.89 4.20 -6.81
C ILE A 140 -0.53 3.77 -7.17
N THR A 141 -1.18 2.99 -6.31
CA THR A 141 -2.56 2.53 -6.52
C THR A 141 -3.57 3.68 -6.46
N GLN A 142 -3.41 4.63 -5.53
CA GLN A 142 -4.30 5.79 -5.45
C GLN A 142 -4.17 6.71 -6.68
N LYS A 143 -2.95 6.86 -7.22
CA LYS A 143 -2.67 7.67 -8.41
C LYS A 143 -3.07 6.96 -9.70
N ASN A 144 -2.78 5.67 -9.82
CA ASN A 144 -3.07 4.84 -10.98
C ASN A 144 -3.66 3.48 -10.55
N PRO A 145 -4.99 3.38 -10.42
CA PRO A 145 -5.65 2.16 -9.93
C PRO A 145 -5.36 0.88 -10.71
N ARG A 146 -4.99 0.99 -12.00
CA ARG A 146 -4.63 -0.16 -12.83
C ARG A 146 -3.42 -0.91 -12.29
N LEU A 147 -2.49 -0.22 -11.63
CA LEU A 147 -1.29 -0.84 -11.05
C LEU A 147 -1.59 -1.73 -9.85
N SER A 148 -2.76 -1.62 -9.21
CA SER A 148 -3.18 -2.58 -8.19
C SER A 148 -3.22 -4.01 -8.72
N ALA A 149 -3.60 -4.20 -9.99
CA ALA A 149 -3.61 -5.52 -10.62
C ALA A 149 -2.19 -6.02 -10.85
N VAL A 150 -1.30 -5.17 -11.36
CA VAL A 150 0.11 -5.49 -11.64
C VAL A 150 0.84 -5.89 -10.36
N ILE A 151 0.68 -5.13 -9.28
CA ILE A 151 1.28 -5.43 -7.96
C ILE A 151 0.78 -6.78 -7.45
N ALA A 152 -0.52 -7.03 -7.49
CA ALA A 152 -1.09 -8.28 -7.01
C ALA A 152 -0.72 -9.49 -7.89
N ASP A 153 -0.57 -9.30 -9.20
CA ASP A 153 -0.14 -10.36 -10.12
C ASP A 153 1.36 -10.66 -9.95
N TYR A 154 2.18 -9.64 -9.66
CA TYR A 154 3.56 -9.80 -9.22
C TYR A 154 3.66 -10.62 -7.92
N GLU A 155 2.89 -10.27 -6.89
CA GLU A 155 2.87 -11.02 -5.63
C GLU A 155 2.42 -12.48 -5.82
N ARG A 156 1.42 -12.71 -6.68
CA ARG A 156 0.98 -14.07 -7.01
C ARG A 156 2.08 -14.86 -7.70
N ALA A 157 2.75 -14.27 -8.69
CA ALA A 157 3.86 -14.90 -9.40
C ALA A 157 5.02 -15.22 -8.44
N LEU A 158 5.38 -14.27 -7.57
CA LEU A 158 6.40 -14.43 -6.55
C LEU A 158 6.06 -15.59 -5.58
N LYS A 159 4.81 -15.65 -5.10
CA LYS A 159 4.36 -16.72 -4.20
C LYS A 159 4.45 -18.11 -4.85
N GLN A 160 3.97 -18.22 -6.09
CA GLN A 160 4.01 -19.49 -6.85
C GLN A 160 5.44 -19.92 -7.14
N ARG A 161 6.28 -18.99 -7.61
CA ARG A 161 7.70 -19.23 -7.84
C ARG A 161 8.42 -19.69 -6.57
N ASN A 162 8.21 -19.00 -5.45
CA ASN A 162 8.81 -19.39 -4.16
C ASN A 162 8.35 -20.78 -3.70
N SER A 163 7.08 -21.15 -3.95
CA SER A 163 6.60 -22.50 -3.67
C SER A 163 7.33 -23.56 -4.50
N LEU A 164 7.54 -23.30 -5.79
CA LEU A 164 8.27 -24.18 -6.70
C LEU A 164 9.75 -24.29 -6.36
N LEU A 165 10.38 -23.18 -5.96
CA LEU A 165 11.77 -23.18 -5.48
C LEU A 165 11.93 -24.06 -4.23
N LYS A 166 11.02 -23.94 -3.25
CA LYS A 166 11.01 -24.80 -2.05
C LYS A 166 10.81 -26.27 -2.38
N ALA A 167 9.96 -26.56 -3.37
CA ALA A 167 9.71 -27.92 -3.86
C ALA A 167 10.84 -28.46 -4.77
N ARG A 168 11.90 -27.67 -5.02
CA ARG A 168 13.00 -28.00 -5.94
C ARG A 168 12.51 -28.43 -7.33
N ALA A 169 11.50 -27.74 -7.83
CA ALA A 169 10.91 -28.03 -9.14
C ALA A 169 11.95 -27.88 -10.28
N PRO A 170 11.79 -28.62 -11.40
CA PRO A 170 12.63 -28.46 -12.58
C PRO A 170 12.62 -27.03 -13.14
N GLN A 171 13.67 -26.66 -13.89
CA GLN A 171 13.77 -25.30 -14.44
C GLN A 171 12.60 -24.97 -15.37
N SER A 172 12.19 -25.93 -16.20
CA SER A 172 11.08 -25.78 -17.14
C SER A 172 9.76 -25.41 -16.44
N THR A 173 9.58 -25.81 -15.18
CA THR A 173 8.40 -25.43 -14.39
C THR A 173 8.53 -24.04 -13.76
N LEU A 174 9.76 -23.55 -13.52
CA LEU A 174 10.03 -22.21 -13.00
C LEU A 174 9.96 -21.14 -14.09
N GLU A 175 10.38 -21.44 -15.32
CA GLU A 175 10.51 -20.47 -16.43
C GLU A 175 9.24 -19.63 -16.70
N PRO A 176 8.01 -20.18 -16.73
CA PRO A 176 6.81 -19.37 -16.91
C PRO A 176 6.64 -18.34 -15.79
N TRP A 177 6.99 -18.72 -14.55
CA TRP A 177 6.92 -17.84 -13.39
C TRP A 177 8.06 -16.83 -13.33
N ASP A 178 9.26 -17.19 -13.82
CA ASP A 178 10.36 -16.25 -14.05
C ASP A 178 9.88 -15.13 -15.00
N ASN A 179 9.26 -15.49 -16.13
CA ASN A 179 8.72 -14.54 -17.10
C ASN A 179 7.62 -13.64 -16.50
N HIS A 180 6.69 -14.19 -15.73
CA HIS A 180 5.67 -13.39 -15.05
C HIS A 180 6.28 -12.45 -14.01
N LEU A 181 7.24 -12.93 -13.22
CA LEU A 181 7.94 -12.15 -12.21
C LEU A 181 8.68 -10.96 -12.84
N ILE A 182 9.39 -11.19 -13.95
CA ILE A 182 10.09 -10.16 -14.71
C ILE A 182 9.09 -9.16 -15.28
N ASN A 183 8.06 -9.62 -15.99
CA ASN A 183 7.10 -8.72 -16.62
C ASN A 183 6.41 -7.78 -15.63
N PHE A 184 5.78 -8.33 -14.58
CA PHE A 184 5.07 -7.50 -13.61
C PHE A 184 6.02 -6.72 -12.70
N GLY A 185 7.16 -7.32 -12.32
CA GLY A 185 8.11 -6.66 -11.43
C GLY A 185 8.82 -5.47 -12.10
N SER A 186 9.09 -5.53 -13.40
CA SER A 186 9.65 -4.40 -14.14
C SER A 186 8.68 -3.21 -14.22
N GLU A 187 7.37 -3.46 -14.30
CA GLU A 187 6.34 -2.43 -14.23
C GLU A 187 6.21 -1.83 -12.83
N VAL A 188 6.21 -2.66 -11.78
CA VAL A 188 6.19 -2.20 -10.38
C VAL A 188 7.42 -1.33 -10.07
N LEU A 189 8.60 -1.78 -10.49
CA LEU A 189 9.87 -1.05 -10.30
C LEU A 189 9.82 0.33 -10.96
N ALA A 190 9.40 0.38 -12.23
CA ALA A 190 9.27 1.64 -12.95
C ALA A 190 8.27 2.58 -12.28
N ALA A 191 7.11 2.07 -11.86
CA ALA A 191 6.10 2.86 -11.17
C ALA A 191 6.59 3.42 -9.83
N ARG A 192 7.37 2.64 -9.07
CA ARG A 192 7.97 3.10 -7.80
C ARG A 192 8.99 4.21 -8.03
N LEU A 193 9.88 4.05 -9.01
CA LEU A 193 10.85 5.09 -9.34
C LEU A 193 10.16 6.38 -9.80
N SER A 194 9.17 6.29 -10.69
CA SER A 194 8.39 7.46 -11.10
C SER A 194 7.60 8.10 -9.95
N MET A 195 7.09 7.30 -9.01
CA MET A 195 6.43 7.82 -7.83
C MET A 195 7.41 8.62 -6.95
N ILE A 196 8.60 8.08 -6.71
CA ILE A 196 9.67 8.72 -5.93
C ILE A 196 10.08 10.05 -6.57
N ASP A 197 10.28 10.08 -7.88
CA ASP A 197 10.62 11.31 -8.60
C ASP A 197 9.53 12.39 -8.40
N SER A 198 8.25 12.00 -8.47
CA SER A 198 7.14 12.92 -8.26
C SER A 198 6.93 13.32 -6.79
N LEU A 199 7.22 12.44 -5.84
CA LEU A 199 7.02 12.66 -4.41
C LEU A 199 8.11 13.53 -3.80
N THR A 200 9.35 13.39 -4.28
CA THR A 200 10.54 14.05 -3.73
C THR A 200 10.40 15.56 -3.55
N PRO A 201 9.96 16.36 -4.56
CA PRO A 201 9.83 17.80 -4.37
C PRO A 201 8.80 18.15 -3.29
N HIS A 202 7.64 17.47 -3.28
CA HIS A 202 6.60 17.69 -2.27
C HIS A 202 7.05 17.29 -0.87
N LEU A 203 7.85 16.23 -0.74
CA LEU A 203 8.46 15.81 0.51
C LEU A 203 9.44 16.86 1.03
N GLN A 204 10.29 17.40 0.16
CA GLN A 204 11.26 18.42 0.53
C GLN A 204 10.56 19.70 0.99
N ASP A 205 9.54 20.15 0.25
CA ASP A 205 8.74 21.32 0.63
C ASP A 205 8.00 21.10 1.96
N SER A 206 7.36 19.95 2.13
CA SER A 206 6.64 19.59 3.36
C SER A 206 7.57 19.43 4.56
N TYR A 207 8.82 19.00 4.37
CA TYR A 207 9.79 18.90 5.46
C TYR A 207 10.38 20.25 5.82
N ASN A 208 10.73 21.07 4.82
CA ASN A 208 11.28 22.41 5.03
C ASN A 208 10.31 23.35 5.77
N SER A 209 8.99 23.14 5.61
CA SER A 209 7.98 23.91 6.35
C SER A 209 7.92 23.54 7.85
N ILE A 210 8.40 22.36 8.24
CA ILE A 210 8.42 21.87 9.63
C ILE A 210 9.80 22.08 10.26
N SER A 211 10.89 21.83 9.53
CA SER A 211 12.26 21.93 10.02
C SER A 211 13.22 22.39 8.93
N THR A 212 14.03 23.41 9.24
CA THR A 212 14.98 24.00 8.30
C THR A 212 16.44 23.56 8.53
N LYS A 213 16.69 22.70 9.52
CA LYS A 213 18.06 22.37 9.97
C LYS A 213 18.81 21.40 9.06
N LYS A 214 18.11 20.41 8.50
CA LYS A 214 18.69 19.35 7.68
C LYS A 214 17.82 19.16 6.44
N LYS A 215 18.45 18.94 5.29
CA LYS A 215 17.72 18.61 4.06
C LYS A 215 17.29 17.14 4.11
N ILE A 216 16.04 16.88 3.78
CA ILE A 216 15.56 15.52 3.56
C ILE A 216 15.92 15.06 2.14
N SER A 217 16.36 13.81 2.00
CA SER A 217 16.54 13.16 0.71
C SER A 217 15.89 11.79 0.69
N LEU A 218 15.44 11.42 -0.50
CA LEU A 218 14.74 10.18 -0.81
C LEU A 218 15.51 9.48 -1.92
N SER A 219 15.83 8.20 -1.75
CA SER A 219 16.43 7.40 -2.82
C SER A 219 15.91 5.97 -2.80
N TYR A 220 15.99 5.28 -3.93
CA TYR A 220 15.52 3.91 -4.07
C TYR A 220 16.71 2.95 -4.16
N LYS A 221 16.76 1.98 -3.25
CA LYS A 221 17.72 0.88 -3.30
C LYS A 221 17.09 -0.32 -3.98
N SER A 222 17.37 -0.46 -5.27
CA SER A 222 16.96 -1.60 -6.09
C SER A 222 17.86 -2.81 -5.86
N SER A 223 17.28 -4.00 -5.91
CA SER A 223 17.99 -5.28 -6.02
C SER A 223 18.39 -5.62 -7.47
N ILE A 224 17.93 -4.82 -8.43
CA ILE A 224 18.22 -4.90 -9.87
C ILE A 224 19.09 -3.70 -10.25
N ASP A 225 20.28 -3.97 -10.77
CA ASP A 225 21.19 -2.93 -11.29
C ASP A 225 20.63 -2.29 -12.56
N GLY A 226 20.82 -0.99 -12.76
CA GLY A 226 20.33 -0.28 -13.96
C GLY A 226 18.82 -0.02 -13.99
N ALA A 227 18.14 -0.19 -12.84
CA ALA A 227 16.72 0.13 -12.70
C ALA A 227 16.40 1.57 -13.11
N SER A 228 15.32 1.74 -13.87
CA SER A 228 14.87 3.01 -14.42
C SER A 228 13.35 3.15 -14.36
N THR A 229 12.83 4.31 -14.74
CA THR A 229 11.39 4.54 -14.90
C THR A 229 10.81 3.89 -16.16
N ASN A 230 11.61 3.18 -16.96
CA ASN A 230 11.17 2.48 -18.17
C ASN A 230 10.99 0.98 -17.90
N PRO A 231 9.75 0.45 -17.93
CA PRO A 231 9.48 -0.97 -17.72
C PRO A 231 10.22 -1.89 -18.69
N THR A 232 10.40 -1.50 -19.96
CA THR A 232 11.04 -2.34 -20.98
C THR A 232 12.53 -2.51 -20.67
N ALA A 233 13.24 -1.42 -20.38
CA ALA A 233 14.65 -1.48 -19.97
C ALA A 233 14.82 -2.31 -18.69
N ASN A 234 13.90 -2.17 -17.74
CA ASN A 234 13.92 -2.95 -16.51
C ASN A 234 13.75 -4.47 -16.75
N LYS A 235 13.13 -4.92 -17.85
CA LYS A 235 13.00 -6.37 -18.12
C LYS A 235 14.34 -7.00 -18.43
N GLU A 236 15.18 -6.32 -19.19
CA GLU A 236 16.52 -6.77 -19.55
C GLU A 236 17.38 -6.86 -18.28
N CYS A 237 17.48 -5.77 -17.51
CA CYS A 237 18.23 -5.72 -16.26
C CYS A 237 17.75 -6.76 -15.23
N PHE A 238 16.43 -6.98 -15.12
CA PHE A 238 15.88 -7.97 -14.21
C PHE A 238 16.21 -9.40 -14.68
N THR A 239 16.10 -9.70 -15.96
CA THR A 239 16.47 -11.01 -16.52
C THR A 239 17.94 -11.35 -16.20
N GLU A 240 18.85 -10.40 -16.42
CA GLU A 240 20.27 -10.56 -16.08
C GLU A 240 20.48 -10.80 -14.59
N SER A 241 19.84 -9.98 -13.74
CA SER A 241 19.97 -10.08 -12.29
C SER A 241 19.44 -11.42 -11.76
N LEU A 242 18.33 -11.91 -12.31
CA LEU A 242 17.75 -13.21 -11.96
C LEU A 242 18.68 -14.38 -12.37
N ASN A 243 19.28 -14.30 -13.56
CA ASN A 243 20.23 -15.31 -14.04
C ASN A 243 21.47 -15.39 -13.15
N LYS A 244 22.00 -14.25 -12.69
CA LYS A 244 23.17 -14.19 -11.79
C LYS A 244 22.93 -14.93 -10.46
N VAL A 245 21.72 -14.87 -9.91
CA VAL A 245 21.39 -15.46 -8.59
C VAL A 245 20.69 -16.81 -8.65
N LYS A 246 20.41 -17.33 -9.85
CA LYS A 246 19.59 -18.53 -10.08
C LYS A 246 19.96 -19.74 -9.22
N ASN A 247 21.25 -20.05 -9.10
CA ASN A 247 21.71 -21.17 -8.28
C ASN A 247 21.48 -20.91 -6.78
N GLN A 248 21.74 -19.69 -6.31
CA GLN A 248 21.53 -19.31 -4.91
C GLN A 248 20.03 -19.34 -4.54
N GLU A 249 19.14 -18.92 -5.43
CA GLU A 249 17.69 -18.98 -5.21
C GLU A 249 17.19 -20.42 -5.11
N ARG A 250 17.74 -21.35 -5.91
CA ARG A 250 17.44 -22.78 -5.85
C ARG A 250 17.89 -23.40 -4.54
N GLU A 251 19.11 -23.10 -4.10
CA GLU A 251 19.64 -23.60 -2.84
C GLU A 251 18.83 -23.10 -1.65
N ARG A 252 18.46 -21.81 -1.66
CA ARG A 252 17.72 -21.18 -0.55
C ARG A 252 16.21 -21.44 -0.59
N GLY A 253 15.65 -21.81 -1.74
CA GLY A 253 14.22 -22.00 -1.89
C GLY A 253 13.41 -20.69 -1.86
N LEU A 254 13.99 -19.58 -2.32
CA LEU A 254 13.35 -18.25 -2.29
C LEU A 254 13.94 -17.29 -3.32
N SER A 255 13.08 -16.43 -3.87
CA SER A 255 13.49 -15.35 -4.78
C SER A 255 14.32 -14.31 -4.04
N LEU A 256 15.46 -13.91 -4.61
CA LEU A 256 16.46 -13.00 -4.03
C LEU A 256 16.52 -11.65 -4.77
N VAL A 257 15.92 -11.54 -5.95
CA VAL A 257 15.94 -10.33 -6.78
C VAL A 257 14.52 -9.93 -7.19
N GLY A 258 14.26 -8.63 -7.21
CA GLY A 258 13.03 -8.01 -7.67
C GLY A 258 12.43 -7.01 -6.66
N PRO A 259 11.38 -6.26 -7.04
CA PRO A 259 10.76 -5.23 -6.21
C PRO A 259 10.41 -5.61 -4.76
N HIS A 260 10.17 -6.88 -4.47
CA HIS A 260 9.93 -7.36 -3.11
C HIS A 260 11.16 -7.29 -2.17
N ARG A 261 12.36 -7.08 -2.73
CA ARG A 261 13.64 -7.00 -2.01
C ARG A 261 14.18 -5.58 -1.89
N ASP A 262 13.58 -4.66 -2.61
CA ASP A 262 14.04 -3.27 -2.69
C ASP A 262 13.65 -2.47 -1.44
N ASP A 263 14.24 -1.28 -1.30
CA ASP A 263 13.96 -0.39 -0.18
C ASP A 263 13.93 1.08 -0.61
N LEU A 264 13.15 1.88 0.13
CA LEU A 264 13.16 3.33 0.07
C LEU A 264 14.08 3.85 1.18
N LEU A 265 15.11 4.59 0.82
CA LEU A 265 16.06 5.15 1.76
C LEU A 265 15.71 6.62 2.03
N LEU A 266 15.63 6.95 3.31
CA LEU A 266 15.37 8.29 3.82
C LEU A 266 16.63 8.77 4.52
N ASN A 267 17.16 9.94 4.14
CA ASN A 267 18.27 10.58 4.84
C ASN A 267 17.90 12.00 5.28
N LEU A 268 18.50 12.43 6.39
CA LEU A 268 18.51 13.81 6.85
C LEU A 268 19.95 14.32 6.85
N GLY A 269 20.26 15.24 5.94
CA GLY A 269 21.64 15.57 5.60
C GLY A 269 22.33 14.32 5.03
N GLU A 270 23.47 13.95 5.62
CA GLU A 270 24.26 12.78 5.20
C GLU A 270 23.91 11.50 5.98
N GLN A 271 23.01 11.59 6.96
CA GLN A 271 22.71 10.47 7.85
C GLN A 271 21.39 9.78 7.49
N PRO A 272 21.33 8.44 7.53
CA PRO A 272 20.09 7.71 7.35
C PRO A 272 19.14 8.00 8.51
N VAL A 273 17.85 8.17 8.21
CA VAL A 273 16.83 8.47 9.22
C VAL A 273 16.68 7.30 10.18
N LYS A 274 16.57 6.07 9.65
CA LYS A 274 16.49 4.86 10.46
C LYS A 274 17.77 4.69 11.29
N GLY A 275 17.62 4.70 12.61
CA GLY A 275 18.71 4.49 13.58
C GLY A 275 19.41 5.76 14.08
N TYR A 276 19.32 6.90 13.38
CA TYR A 276 20.05 8.12 13.76
C TYR A 276 19.14 9.32 14.03
N ALA A 277 17.97 9.41 13.38
CA ALA A 277 17.06 10.52 13.61
C ALA A 277 16.47 10.46 15.02
N SER A 278 16.44 11.62 15.69
CA SER A 278 15.73 11.80 16.95
C SER A 278 14.23 11.47 16.81
N HIS A 279 13.54 11.30 17.94
CA HIS A 279 12.11 11.00 17.92
C HIS A 279 11.29 12.11 17.24
N GLY A 280 11.62 13.37 17.52
CA GLY A 280 11.00 14.53 16.86
C GLY A 280 11.26 14.55 15.35
N GLU A 281 12.52 14.35 14.93
CA GLU A 281 12.86 14.29 13.49
C GLU A 281 12.13 13.15 12.78
N SER A 282 11.98 11.99 13.42
CA SER A 282 11.27 10.84 12.82
C SER A 282 9.79 11.15 12.59
N TRP A 283 9.15 11.85 13.52
CA TRP A 283 7.79 12.33 13.36
C TRP A 283 7.65 13.39 12.29
N SER A 284 8.59 14.35 12.22
CA SER A 284 8.61 15.34 11.15
C SER A 284 8.71 14.67 9.78
N VAL A 285 9.59 13.68 9.62
CA VAL A 285 9.72 12.91 8.37
C VAL A 285 8.42 12.17 8.04
N ALA A 286 7.81 11.47 9.00
CA ALA A 286 6.56 10.74 8.81
C ALA A 286 5.42 11.68 8.38
N LEU A 287 5.28 12.82 9.05
CA LEU A 287 4.29 13.83 8.73
C LEU A 287 4.54 14.42 7.33
N SER A 288 5.78 14.77 6.99
CA SER A 288 6.13 15.29 5.67
C SER A 288 5.85 14.30 4.55
N LEU A 289 6.07 13.00 4.76
CA LEU A 289 5.70 11.96 3.79
C LEU A 289 4.19 11.92 3.55
N ARG A 290 3.38 12.04 4.61
CA ARG A 290 1.92 12.07 4.50
C ARG A 290 1.40 13.35 3.83
N LEU A 291 1.97 14.51 4.16
CA LEU A 291 1.62 15.78 3.51
C LEU A 291 1.99 15.78 2.03
N ALA A 292 3.15 15.22 1.68
CA ALA A 292 3.60 15.10 0.29
C ALA A 292 2.77 14.11 -0.55
N SER A 293 1.97 13.26 0.11
CA SER A 293 1.14 12.26 -0.55
C SER A 293 -0.20 12.81 -1.06
N PHE A 294 -0.56 14.05 -0.69
CA PHE A 294 -1.83 14.71 -0.99
C PHE A 294 -1.91 15.25 -2.42
#